data_AF-A0A7W1NPB5-F1
#
_entry.id   AF-A0A7W1NPB5-F1
#
_cell.length_a   1.000
_cell.length_b   1.000
_cell.length_c   1.000
_cell.angle_alpha   90.00
_cell.angle_beta   90.00
_cell.angle_gamma   90.00
#
_symmetry.space_group_name_H-M   'P 1'
#
loop_
_entity.id
_entity.type
_entity.pdbx_description
1 polymer ?
#
loop_
_entity_poly.entity_id
_entity_poly.type
_entity_poly.pdbx_seq_one_letter_code
_entity_poly.pdbx_strand_id
1 'polypeptide(L)'
;MFEKKRLRRSRRSDSPPTMRLTVRDVEILKAVADYRILRQDHVQALFFGSKSTAQYRLSHLYQHGFLVRHFLPVYAGWSPTLYTLDKRGVALLKSECNIQGMSLWDAETGHEFLAHTLSINDFRVAITVACKNAGYS
;
A
#
# COMPACT_ATOMS: atom_id res chain seq x y z
N MET A 1 -0.88 24.99 -21.68
CA MET A 1 -0.82 23.50 -21.61
C MET A 1 0.28 23.15 -20.63
N PHE A 2 -0.03 22.76 -19.39
CA PHE A 2 1.00 22.31 -18.45
C PHE A 2 1.35 20.87 -18.78
N GLU A 3 2.56 20.66 -19.30
CA GLU A 3 3.09 19.33 -19.58
C GLU A 3 3.12 18.54 -18.27
N LYS A 4 2.27 17.52 -18.14
CA LYS A 4 2.21 16.67 -16.95
C LYS A 4 3.49 15.83 -16.89
N LYS A 5 4.51 16.36 -16.21
CA LYS A 5 5.76 15.63 -15.94
C LYS A 5 5.42 14.33 -15.21
N ARG A 6 5.73 13.20 -15.85
CA ARG A 6 5.46 11.86 -15.31
C ARG A 6 6.19 11.67 -13.98
N LEU A 7 5.45 11.42 -12.91
CA LEU A 7 6.03 11.18 -11.58
C LEU A 7 6.93 9.94 -11.62
N ARG A 8 8.15 10.09 -11.09
CA ARG A 8 9.08 8.96 -10.98
C ARG A 8 8.54 7.95 -9.99
N ARG A 9 8.70 6.66 -10.31
CA ARG A 9 8.24 5.58 -9.44
C ARG A 9 9.12 5.39 -8.21
N SER A 10 10.44 5.62 -8.35
CA SER A 10 11.46 5.40 -7.32
C SER A 10 11.73 6.58 -6.41
N ARG A 11 11.36 7.80 -6.81
CA ARG A 11 11.64 9.03 -6.04
C ARG A 11 10.36 9.86 -5.86
N ARG A 12 10.20 10.43 -4.67
CA ARG A 12 9.16 11.43 -4.41
C ARG A 12 9.47 12.73 -5.16
N SER A 13 8.43 13.39 -5.64
CA SER A 13 8.51 14.71 -6.26
C SER A 13 8.60 15.75 -5.15
N ASP A 14 9.46 16.74 -5.32
CA ASP A 14 9.55 17.90 -4.41
C ASP A 14 8.28 18.77 -4.52
N SER A 15 7.57 18.67 -5.65
CA SER A 15 6.23 19.24 -5.86
C SER A 15 5.26 18.12 -6.22
N PRO A 16 4.71 17.38 -5.25
CA PRO A 16 3.72 16.34 -5.50
C PRO A 16 2.40 16.97 -5.98
N PRO A 17 1.61 16.26 -6.80
CA PRO A 17 0.29 16.74 -7.19
C PRO A 17 -0.60 16.92 -5.96
N THR A 18 -1.53 17.87 -6.03
CA THR A 18 -2.50 18.10 -4.95
C THR A 18 -3.29 16.82 -4.69
N MET A 19 -3.48 16.49 -3.42
CA MET A 19 -4.23 15.32 -2.97
C MET A 19 -5.14 15.73 -1.82
N ARG A 20 -6.36 15.22 -1.84
CA ARG A 20 -7.25 15.17 -0.68
C ARG A 20 -7.39 13.71 -0.27
N LEU A 21 -7.19 13.43 1.03
CA LEU A 21 -7.44 12.09 1.56
C LEU A 21 -8.92 11.75 1.44
N THR A 22 -9.21 10.53 1.02
CA THR A 22 -10.56 9.96 0.97
C THR A 22 -10.73 8.90 2.03
N VAL A 23 -11.98 8.51 2.33
CA VAL A 23 -12.27 7.39 3.23
C VAL A 23 -11.53 6.12 2.79
N ARG A 24 -11.56 5.80 1.50
CA ARG A 24 -10.84 4.66 0.92
C ARG A 24 -9.33 4.75 1.13
N ASP A 25 -8.75 5.96 1.06
CA ASP A 25 -7.32 6.13 1.32
C ASP A 25 -6.97 5.76 2.77
N VAL A 26 -7.82 6.11 3.73
CA VAL A 26 -7.67 5.71 5.14
C VAL A 26 -7.83 4.20 5.31
N GLU A 27 -8.79 3.58 4.64
CA GLU A 27 -8.98 2.12 4.65
C GLU A 27 -7.75 1.38 4.08
N ILE A 28 -7.15 1.90 3.01
CA ILE A 28 -5.91 1.36 2.45
C ILE A 28 -4.79 1.45 3.49
N LEU A 29 -4.65 2.57 4.20
CA LEU A 29 -3.62 2.70 5.24
C LEU A 29 -3.85 1.73 6.40
N LYS A 30 -5.11 1.53 6.83
CA LYS A 30 -5.47 0.52 7.84
C LYS A 30 -5.10 -0.89 7.37
N ALA A 31 -5.40 -1.23 6.12
CA ALA A 31 -5.02 -2.53 5.57
C ALA A 31 -3.49 -2.70 5.48
N VAL A 32 -2.75 -1.67 5.06
CA VAL A 32 -1.28 -1.76 5.07
C VAL A 32 -0.73 -1.91 6.50
N ALA A 33 -1.37 -1.30 7.50
CA ALA A 33 -1.02 -1.50 8.90
C ALA A 33 -1.23 -2.95 9.36
N ASP A 34 -2.40 -3.52 9.06
CA ASP A 34 -2.83 -4.86 9.47
C ASP A 34 -2.07 -6.00 8.76
N TYR A 35 -1.82 -5.84 7.46
CA TYR A 35 -1.07 -6.81 6.67
C TYR A 35 0.45 -6.61 6.76
N ARG A 36 0.89 -5.50 7.37
CA ARG A 36 2.27 -4.96 7.44
C ARG A 36 2.90 -4.60 6.09
N ILE A 37 2.66 -5.40 5.05
CA ILE A 37 3.17 -5.21 3.70
C ILE A 37 2.13 -5.68 2.67
N LEU A 38 1.85 -4.84 1.68
CA LEU A 38 0.92 -5.19 0.61
C LEU A 38 1.51 -4.93 -0.76
N ARG A 39 1.16 -5.79 -1.72
CA ARG A 39 1.43 -5.56 -3.14
C ARG A 39 0.33 -4.72 -3.79
N GLN A 40 0.62 -4.17 -4.96
CA GLN A 40 -0.38 -3.42 -5.72
C GLN A 40 -1.62 -4.26 -6.06
N ASP A 41 -1.45 -5.53 -6.43
CA ASP A 41 -2.53 -6.48 -6.74
C ASP A 41 -3.38 -6.80 -5.51
N HIS A 42 -2.79 -6.89 -4.32
CA HIS A 42 -3.56 -7.02 -3.08
C HIS A 42 -4.46 -5.82 -2.84
N VAL A 43 -3.90 -4.61 -2.91
CA VAL A 43 -4.66 -3.37 -2.69
C VAL A 43 -5.73 -3.21 -3.76
N GLN A 44 -5.45 -3.58 -5.01
CA GLN A 44 -6.46 -3.63 -6.05
C GLN A 44 -7.60 -4.57 -5.63
N ALA A 45 -7.31 -5.83 -5.36
CA ALA A 45 -8.33 -6.83 -5.05
C ALA A 45 -9.22 -6.42 -3.86
N LEU A 46 -8.63 -5.78 -2.84
CA LEU A 46 -9.36 -5.35 -1.65
C LEU A 46 -10.26 -4.13 -1.84
N PHE A 47 -9.90 -3.19 -2.73
CA PHE A 47 -10.48 -1.83 -2.74
C PHE A 47 -10.87 -1.29 -4.12
N PHE A 48 -10.49 -1.95 -5.22
CA PHE A 48 -10.63 -1.43 -6.57
C PHE A 48 -10.96 -2.50 -7.62
N GLY A 49 -11.93 -2.21 -8.49
CA GLY A 49 -12.15 -3.02 -9.70
C GLY A 49 -11.12 -2.79 -10.82
N SER A 50 -10.22 -1.81 -10.68
CA SER A 50 -9.24 -1.44 -11.71
C SER A 50 -7.83 -1.26 -11.16
N LYS A 51 -6.88 -1.92 -11.85
CA LYS A 51 -5.44 -1.79 -11.59
C LYS A 51 -4.93 -0.35 -11.75
N SER A 52 -5.44 0.40 -12.74
CA SER A 52 -4.99 1.77 -13.00
C SER A 52 -5.41 2.72 -11.87
N THR A 53 -6.64 2.56 -11.36
CA THR A 53 -7.14 3.35 -10.22
C THR A 53 -6.36 3.05 -8.94
N ALA A 54 -6.09 1.77 -8.66
CA ALA A 54 -5.27 1.37 -7.52
C ALA A 54 -3.85 1.98 -7.62
N GLN A 55 -3.21 1.88 -8.78
CA GLN A 55 -1.88 2.44 -9.01
C GLN A 55 -1.87 3.97 -8.85
N TYR A 56 -2.89 4.66 -9.35
CA TYR A 56 -3.01 6.12 -9.20
C TYR A 56 -3.07 6.52 -7.72
N ARG A 57 -3.94 5.87 -6.94
CA ARG A 57 -4.11 6.13 -5.50
C ARG A 57 -2.85 5.81 -4.70
N LEU A 58 -2.27 4.64 -4.90
CA LEU A 58 -1.02 4.25 -4.25
C LEU A 58 0.14 5.18 -4.60
N SER A 59 0.19 5.68 -5.84
CA SER A 59 1.18 6.67 -6.23
C SER A 59 0.99 7.98 -5.46
N HIS A 60 -0.22 8.47 -5.28
CA HIS A 60 -0.46 9.70 -4.53
C HIS A 60 -0.14 9.52 -3.03
N LEU A 61 -0.58 8.42 -2.42
CA LEU A 61 -0.23 8.09 -1.03
C LEU A 61 1.28 8.01 -0.80
N TYR A 62 2.02 7.41 -1.74
CA TYR A 62 3.48 7.37 -1.71
C TYR A 62 4.10 8.77 -1.81
N GLN A 63 3.64 9.59 -2.76
CA GLN A 63 4.19 10.93 -2.99
C GLN A 63 3.97 11.86 -1.79
N HIS A 64 2.86 11.68 -1.07
CA HIS A 64 2.52 12.47 0.11
C HIS A 64 3.10 11.94 1.43
N GLY A 65 3.85 10.84 1.39
CA GLY A 65 4.52 10.29 2.58
C GLY A 65 3.62 9.51 3.52
N PHE A 66 2.47 9.01 3.04
CA PHE A 66 1.63 8.08 3.79
C PHE A 66 2.11 6.64 3.66
N LEU A 67 2.69 6.30 2.50
CA LEU A 67 3.25 4.98 2.20
C LEU A 67 4.71 5.10 1.76
N VAL A 68 5.51 4.07 2.08
CA VAL A 68 6.80 3.80 1.45
C VAL A 68 6.60 2.77 0.35
N ARG A 69 7.37 2.90 -0.72
CA ARG A 69 7.39 1.95 -1.83
C ARG A 69 8.73 1.22 -1.86
N HIS A 70 8.69 -0.11 -1.91
CA HIS A 70 9.88 -0.95 -2.02
C HIS A 70 9.93 -1.63 -3.40
N PHE A 71 11.12 -1.64 -4.00
CA PHE A 71 11.43 -2.36 -5.23
C PHE A 71 12.40 -3.47 -4.86
N LEU A 72 11.91 -4.69 -4.81
CA LEU A 72 12.74 -5.80 -4.38
C LEU A 72 13.36 -6.51 -5.58
N PRO A 73 14.54 -7.14 -5.38
CA PRO A 73 15.07 -8.12 -6.32
C PRO A 73 13.99 -9.14 -6.69
N VAL A 74 14.02 -9.59 -7.94
CA VAL A 74 13.01 -10.45 -8.57
C VAL A 74 12.50 -11.54 -7.61
N TYR A 75 11.19 -11.55 -7.35
CA TYR A 75 10.48 -12.57 -6.60
C TYR A 75 9.68 -13.43 -7.59
N ALA A 76 10.00 -14.74 -7.68
CA ALA A 76 9.32 -15.67 -8.59
C ALA A 76 9.23 -15.17 -10.05
N GLY A 77 10.30 -14.57 -10.57
CA GLY A 77 10.38 -14.09 -11.97
C GLY A 77 9.78 -12.70 -12.25
N TRP A 78 9.18 -12.03 -11.25
CA TRP A 78 8.71 -10.65 -11.35
C TRP A 78 9.12 -9.81 -10.13
N SER A 79 9.25 -8.49 -10.29
CA SER A 79 9.52 -7.55 -9.18
C SER A 79 8.24 -6.79 -8.83
N PRO A 80 7.43 -7.29 -7.87
CA PRO A 80 6.25 -6.56 -7.42
C PRO A 80 6.65 -5.28 -6.70
N THR A 81 5.81 -4.25 -6.89
CA THR A 81 5.91 -3.04 -6.07
C THR A 81 5.22 -3.27 -4.74
N LEU A 82 5.97 -3.19 -3.64
CA LEU A 82 5.45 -3.37 -2.29
C LEU A 82 5.21 -2.03 -1.61
N TYR A 83 4.23 -2.01 -0.71
CA TYR A 83 3.83 -0.84 0.05
C TYR A 83 3.78 -1.15 1.55
N THR A 84 4.35 -0.24 2.32
CA THR A 84 4.38 -0.26 3.80
C THR A 84 4.03 1.13 4.31
N LEU A 85 3.68 1.27 5.60
CA LEU A 85 3.39 2.58 6.19
C LEU A 85 4.65 3.45 6.24
N ASP A 86 4.46 4.74 5.97
CA ASP A 86 5.44 5.79 6.27
C ASP A 86 4.98 6.66 7.45
N LYS A 87 5.85 7.54 7.92
CA LYS A 87 5.67 8.41 9.09
C LYS A 87 4.33 9.15 9.09
N ARG A 88 3.89 9.73 7.97
CA ARG A 88 2.59 10.44 7.93
C ARG A 88 1.41 9.47 7.96
N GLY A 89 1.56 8.28 7.39
CA GLY A 89 0.54 7.22 7.47
C GLY A 89 0.34 6.76 8.91
N VAL A 90 1.43 6.50 9.63
CA VAL A 90 1.39 6.17 11.06
C VAL A 90 0.79 7.32 11.87
N ALA A 91 1.21 8.56 11.61
CA ALA A 91 0.68 9.73 12.33
C ALA A 91 -0.83 9.89 12.13
N LEU A 92 -1.31 9.76 10.89
CA LEU A 92 -2.73 9.84 10.55
C LEU A 92 -3.55 8.75 11.26
N LEU A 93 -3.07 7.50 11.23
CA LEU A 93 -3.80 6.39 11.86
C LEU A 93 -3.82 6.50 13.39
N LYS A 94 -2.78 7.11 13.98
CA LYS A 94 -2.76 7.42 15.43
C LYS A 94 -3.74 8.54 15.77
N SER A 95 -3.72 9.66 15.05
CA SER A 95 -4.54 10.83 15.38
C SER A 95 -6.01 10.63 15.04
N GLU A 96 -6.33 10.15 13.83
CA GLU A 96 -7.70 10.13 13.31
C GLU A 96 -8.43 8.81 13.59
N CYS A 97 -7.68 7.71 13.77
CA CYS A 97 -8.26 6.37 13.92
C CYS A 97 -7.99 5.75 15.30
N ASN A 98 -7.23 6.41 16.17
CA ASN A 98 -6.78 5.89 17.47
C ASN A 98 -6.16 4.49 17.40
N ILE A 99 -5.51 4.15 16.28
CA ILE A 99 -4.81 2.87 16.11
C ILE A 99 -3.41 3.03 16.70
N GLN A 100 -3.03 2.10 17.57
CA GLN A 100 -1.72 2.09 18.23
C GLN A 100 -0.95 0.80 17.87
N GLY A 101 0.31 0.69 18.33
CA GLY A 101 1.13 -0.51 18.08
C GLY A 101 1.62 -0.70 16.64
N MET A 102 1.32 0.23 15.73
CA MET A 102 1.86 0.20 14.37
C MET A 102 3.33 0.62 14.37
N SER A 103 4.19 -0.22 13.80
CA SER A 103 5.60 0.07 13.56
C SER A 103 5.84 0.38 12.08
N LEU A 104 6.88 1.16 11.79
CA LEU A 104 7.43 1.22 10.44
C LEU A 104 7.99 -0.17 10.10
N TRP A 105 7.94 -0.53 8.83
CA TRP A 105 8.53 -1.77 8.34
C TRP A 105 10.05 -1.65 8.35
N ASP A 106 10.73 -2.65 8.90
CA ASP A 106 12.19 -2.74 8.86
C ASP A 106 12.64 -3.61 7.66
N ALA A 107 13.41 -3.02 6.76
CA ALA A 107 13.91 -3.70 5.56
C ALA A 107 14.98 -4.75 5.87
N GLU A 108 15.55 -4.75 7.08
CA GLU A 108 16.53 -5.75 7.52
C GLU A 108 15.92 -7.15 7.71
N THR A 109 14.59 -7.25 7.72
CA THR A 109 13.89 -8.54 7.75
C THR A 109 14.10 -9.27 6.42
N GLY A 110 14.98 -10.28 6.41
CA GLY A 110 15.50 -10.93 5.20
C GLY A 110 14.47 -11.50 4.21
N HIS A 111 14.94 -11.86 3.02
CA HIS A 111 14.13 -12.30 1.87
C HIS A 111 13.16 -13.45 2.17
N GLU A 112 13.55 -14.40 3.02
CA GLU A 112 12.71 -15.55 3.40
C GLU A 112 11.49 -15.13 4.23
N PHE A 113 11.69 -14.21 5.18
CA PHE A 113 10.61 -13.67 6.00
C PHE A 113 9.59 -12.91 5.15
N LEU A 114 10.08 -12.15 4.17
CA LEU A 114 9.24 -11.46 3.21
C LEU A 114 8.40 -12.43 2.37
N ALA A 115 9.04 -13.46 1.81
CA ALA A 115 8.35 -14.47 0.98
C ALA A 115 7.18 -15.08 1.77
N HIS A 116 7.47 -15.51 2.99
CA HIS A 116 6.49 -16.07 3.90
C HIS A 116 5.36 -15.08 4.23
N THR A 117 5.71 -13.83 4.56
CA THR A 117 4.73 -12.78 4.85
C THR A 117 3.82 -12.52 3.65
N LEU A 118 4.37 -12.47 2.43
CA LEU A 118 3.59 -12.29 1.21
C LEU A 118 2.65 -13.47 0.96
N SER A 119 3.09 -14.71 1.18
CA SER A 119 2.24 -15.90 1.04
C SER A 119 1.09 -15.91 2.06
N ILE A 120 1.33 -15.49 3.31
CA ILE A 120 0.26 -15.31 4.30
C ILE A 120 -0.73 -14.24 3.81
N ASN A 121 -0.21 -13.13 3.29
CA ASN A 121 -1.05 -12.04 2.83
C ASN A 121 -1.85 -12.42 1.58
N ASP A 122 -1.31 -13.23 0.67
CA ASP A 122 -2.03 -13.82 -0.46
C ASP A 122 -3.27 -14.59 0.02
N PHE A 123 -3.10 -15.46 1.02
CA PHE A 123 -4.19 -16.23 1.61
C PHE A 123 -5.23 -15.33 2.31
N ARG A 124 -4.77 -14.40 3.18
CA ARG A 124 -5.66 -13.47 3.91
C ARG A 124 -6.48 -12.59 2.96
N VAL A 125 -5.87 -12.09 1.88
CA VAL A 125 -6.56 -11.28 0.87
C VAL A 125 -7.59 -12.12 0.12
N ALA A 126 -7.23 -13.34 -0.30
CA ALA A 126 -8.15 -14.23 -1.01
C ALA A 126 -9.41 -14.52 -0.18
N ILE A 127 -9.25 -14.85 1.11
CA ILE A 127 -10.37 -15.04 2.03
C ILE A 127 -11.21 -13.77 2.16
N THR A 128 -10.56 -12.63 2.41
CA THR A 128 -11.27 -11.35 2.60
C THR A 128 -12.12 -11.00 1.38
N VAL A 129 -11.59 -11.20 0.18
CA VAL A 129 -12.33 -10.95 -1.07
C VAL A 129 -13.46 -11.96 -1.25
N ALA A 130 -13.23 -13.24 -0.98
CA ALA A 130 -14.27 -14.27 -1.07
C ALA A 130 -15.45 -13.98 -0.11
N CYS A 131 -15.16 -13.61 1.14
CA CYS A 131 -16.18 -13.22 2.12
C CYS A 131 -17.00 -12.01 1.65
N LYS A 132 -16.32 -10.95 1.17
CA LYS A 132 -17.00 -9.76 0.63
C LYS A 132 -17.92 -10.11 -0.55
N ASN A 133 -17.46 -10.95 -1.47
CA ASN A 133 -18.25 -11.36 -2.62
C ASN A 133 -19.45 -12.25 -2.24
N ALA A 134 -19.35 -12.99 -1.14
CA ALA A 134 -20.44 -13.80 -0.59
C ALA A 134 -21.42 -12.99 0.30
N GLY A 135 -21.19 -11.68 0.49
CA GLY A 135 -22.06 -10.81 1.28
C GLY A 135 -21.74 -10.75 2.78
N TYR A 136 -20.59 -11.28 3.20
CA TYR A 136 -20.10 -11.14 4.57
C TYR A 136 -19.13 -9.94 4.62
N SER A 137 -19.55 -8.84 5.25
CA SER A 137 -18.72 -7.63 5.45
C SER A 137 -18.92 -7.02 6.82
#